data_AF-A0A5S9MXL4-F1
#
_entry.id   AF-A0A5S9MXL4-F1
#
_cell.length_a   1.000
_cell.length_b   1.000
_cell.length_c   1.000
_cell.angle_alpha   90.00
_cell.angle_beta   90.00
_cell.angle_gamma   90.00
#
_symmetry.space_group_name_H-M   'P 1'
#
loop_
_entity.id
_entity.type
_entity.pdbx_description
1 polymer ?
#
loop_
_entity_poly.entity_id
_entity_poly.type
_entity_poly.pdbx_seq_one_letter_code
_entity_poly.pdbx_strand_id
1 'polypeptide(L)'
;MSDEKERLGSFPFVLGGMSFIPMVGVVFGIVSIGWGLFSKRKGGKKLALIGLGGILFTVLLYFGLFLFGLVMRGEGGSFLKKIFPSMALNSLVHAVEVYKDQHGEYPESLEALMQLAPENSSFTVLVSKGGVLGGSSQYYYEVVDADHYYLLDMGKDGKPFTFDDIFPNEQLSRQGRTGLMKKNNLN
;
A
#
# COMPACT_ATOMS: atom_id res chain seq x y z
N MET A 1 37.91 -43.16 -0.85
CA MET A 1 38.36 -42.48 0.38
C MET A 1 37.54 -41.22 0.54
N SER A 2 36.89 -41.06 1.69
CA SER A 2 35.89 -40.03 1.98
C SER A 2 36.49 -38.63 2.09
N ASP A 3 35.95 -37.68 1.32
CA ASP A 3 36.20 -36.24 1.48
C ASP A 3 35.70 -35.77 2.86
N GLU A 4 36.57 -35.86 3.88
CA GLU A 4 36.40 -35.12 5.11
C GLU A 4 36.70 -33.65 4.87
N LYS A 5 35.76 -32.94 4.23
CA LYS A 5 35.75 -31.48 4.23
C LYS A 5 35.68 -31.00 5.67
N GLU A 6 36.76 -30.36 6.12
CA GLU A 6 36.90 -29.67 7.40
C GLU A 6 35.62 -28.84 7.69
N ARG A 7 35.06 -28.95 8.89
CA ARG A 7 33.87 -28.20 9.30
C ARG A 7 34.28 -26.80 9.75
N LEU A 8 33.40 -25.80 9.53
CA LEU A 8 33.61 -24.49 10.13
C LEU A 8 33.52 -24.61 11.66
N GLY A 9 34.45 -23.94 12.36
CA GLY A 9 34.37 -23.79 13.81
C GLY A 9 33.17 -22.95 14.25
N SER A 10 32.93 -22.87 15.56
CA SER A 10 31.77 -22.17 16.11
C SER A 10 31.85 -20.64 15.97
N PHE A 11 33.06 -20.08 15.91
CA PHE A 11 33.28 -18.62 15.88
C PHE A 11 32.58 -17.90 14.71
N PRO A 12 32.70 -18.35 13.44
CA PRO A 12 31.94 -17.77 12.34
C PRO A 12 30.42 -17.76 12.57
N PHE A 13 29.85 -18.78 13.23
CA PHE A 13 28.42 -18.83 13.50
C PHE A 13 27.98 -17.82 14.57
N VAL A 14 28.82 -17.54 15.56
CA VAL A 14 28.60 -16.45 16.52
C VAL A 14 28.60 -15.09 15.81
N LEU A 15 29.55 -14.89 14.88
CA LEU A 15 29.59 -13.70 14.02
C LEU A 15 28.33 -13.57 13.16
N GLY A 16 27.86 -14.69 12.60
CA GLY A 16 26.58 -14.76 11.90
C GLY A 16 25.39 -14.40 12.79
N GLY A 17 25.36 -14.89 14.03
CA GLY A 17 24.29 -14.56 14.98
C GLY A 17 24.21 -13.07 15.31
N MET A 18 25.33 -12.35 15.36
CA MET A 18 25.34 -10.90 15.56
C MET A 18 24.67 -10.12 14.43
N SER A 19 24.40 -10.75 13.28
CA SER A 19 23.66 -10.11 12.19
C SER A 19 22.20 -9.78 12.54
N PHE A 20 21.68 -10.34 13.63
CA PHE A 20 20.33 -10.06 14.14
C PHE A 20 20.25 -8.82 15.05
N ILE A 21 21.38 -8.19 15.38
CA ILE A 21 21.38 -6.93 16.12
C ILE A 21 20.90 -5.83 15.17
N PRO A 22 19.79 -5.12 15.45
CA PRO A 22 19.30 -4.08 14.55
C PRO A 22 20.37 -3.00 14.29
N MET A 23 20.33 -2.39 13.10
CA MET A 23 21.27 -1.36 12.62
C MET A 23 22.68 -1.91 12.33
N VAL A 24 23.43 -2.34 13.35
CA VAL A 24 24.84 -2.77 13.21
C VAL A 24 24.98 -4.20 12.67
N GLY A 25 23.94 -5.03 12.81
CA GLY A 25 23.91 -6.43 12.37
C GLY A 25 24.09 -6.60 10.86
N VAL A 26 23.71 -5.61 10.05
CA VAL A 26 23.88 -5.68 8.59
C VAL A 26 25.35 -5.89 8.20
N VAL A 27 26.29 -5.24 8.90
CA VAL A 27 27.73 -5.41 8.68
C VAL A 27 28.14 -6.86 8.96
N PHE A 28 27.72 -7.42 10.09
CA PHE A 28 27.99 -8.81 10.45
C PHE A 28 27.33 -9.80 9.49
N GLY A 29 26.15 -9.47 8.96
CA GLY A 29 25.44 -10.26 7.94
C GLY A 29 26.23 -10.32 6.64
N ILE A 30 26.70 -9.18 6.13
CA ILE A 30 27.51 -9.09 4.91
C ILE A 30 28.81 -9.90 5.06
N VAL A 31 29.53 -9.71 6.19
CA VAL A 31 30.76 -10.46 6.47
C VAL A 31 30.50 -11.97 6.53
N SER A 32 29.39 -12.39 7.14
CA SER A 32 29.01 -13.80 7.25
C SER A 32 28.61 -14.41 5.91
N ILE A 33 27.94 -13.64 5.04
CA ILE A 33 27.63 -14.05 3.67
C ILE A 33 28.91 -14.22 2.87
N GLY A 34 29.79 -13.22 2.88
CA GLY A 34 31.08 -13.28 2.19
C GLY A 34 31.89 -14.50 2.63
N TRP A 35 32.06 -14.67 3.95
CA TRP A 35 32.79 -15.83 4.50
C TRP A 35 32.10 -17.16 4.15
N GLY A 36 30.78 -17.23 4.24
CA GLY A 36 30.01 -18.42 3.91
C GLY A 36 30.11 -18.84 2.44
N LEU A 37 30.14 -17.86 1.52
CA LEU A 37 30.24 -18.09 0.07
C LEU A 37 31.66 -18.44 -0.38
N PHE A 38 32.69 -17.82 0.20
CA PHE A 38 34.09 -18.12 -0.14
C PHE A 38 34.64 -19.39 0.55
N SER A 39 33.95 -19.90 1.56
CA SER A 39 34.39 -21.09 2.29
C SER A 39 34.04 -22.41 1.58
N LYS A 40 35.06 -23.22 1.28
CA LYS A 40 34.90 -24.60 0.77
C LYS A 40 34.56 -25.62 1.87
N ARG A 41 34.54 -25.19 3.13
CA ARG A 41 34.33 -26.00 4.34
C ARG A 41 32.85 -26.35 4.55
N LYS A 42 32.58 -27.49 5.19
CA LYS A 42 31.21 -27.87 5.56
C LYS A 42 30.65 -26.85 6.55
N GLY A 43 29.53 -26.21 6.19
CA GLY A 43 28.88 -25.18 7.00
C GLY A 43 28.85 -23.78 6.39
N GLY A 44 29.65 -23.50 5.34
CA GLY A 44 29.70 -22.16 4.72
C GLY A 44 28.33 -21.67 4.22
N LYS A 45 27.56 -22.55 3.57
CA LYS A 45 26.18 -22.24 3.14
C LYS A 45 25.25 -21.89 4.32
N LYS A 46 25.41 -22.57 5.47
CA LYS A 46 24.62 -22.29 6.67
C LYS A 46 24.98 -20.93 7.25
N LEU A 47 26.27 -20.60 7.29
CA LEU A 47 26.76 -19.30 7.73
C LEU A 47 26.22 -18.16 6.86
N ALA A 48 26.26 -18.34 5.54
CA ALA A 48 25.68 -17.36 4.61
C ALA A 48 24.16 -17.20 4.81
N LEU A 49 23.44 -18.30 5.04
CA LEU A 49 22.00 -18.25 5.30
C LEU A 49 21.68 -17.52 6.61
N ILE A 50 22.48 -17.71 7.66
CA ILE A 50 22.34 -16.98 8.94
C ILE A 50 22.56 -15.49 8.72
N GLY A 51 23.62 -15.10 7.99
CA GLY A 51 23.89 -13.70 7.67
C GLY A 51 22.77 -13.05 6.85
N LEU A 52 22.24 -13.76 5.85
CA LEU A 52 21.08 -13.31 5.07
C LEU A 52 19.83 -13.17 5.96
N GLY A 53 19.62 -14.11 6.87
CA GLY A 53 18.52 -14.08 7.84
C GLY A 53 18.55 -12.84 8.73
N GLY A 54 19.71 -12.44 9.25
CA GLY A 54 19.83 -11.25 10.09
C GLY A 54 19.61 -9.94 9.32
N ILE A 55 20.07 -9.86 8.07
CA ILE A 55 19.77 -8.72 7.19
C ILE A 55 18.26 -8.64 6.93
N LEU A 56 17.63 -9.76 6.55
CA LEU A 56 16.19 -9.82 6.31
C LEU A 56 15.39 -9.46 7.57
N PHE A 57 15.82 -9.95 8.74
CA PHE A 57 15.20 -9.57 10.01
C PHE A 57 15.24 -8.07 10.25
N THR A 58 16.38 -7.43 9.99
CA THR A 58 16.53 -5.97 10.12
C THR A 58 15.61 -5.22 9.15
N VAL A 59 15.55 -5.64 7.88
CA VAL A 59 14.65 -5.05 6.87
C VAL A 59 13.20 -5.18 7.30
N LEU A 60 12.76 -6.38 7.71
CA LEU A 60 11.39 -6.63 8.15
C LEU A 60 11.03 -5.84 9.41
N LEU A 61 11.95 -5.72 10.37
CA LEU A 61 11.74 -4.95 11.59
C LEU A 61 11.52 -3.47 11.26
N TYR A 62 12.39 -2.86 10.46
CA TYR A 62 12.24 -1.44 10.09
C TYR A 62 11.05 -1.19 9.18
N PHE A 63 10.76 -2.10 8.25
CA PHE A 63 9.56 -2.03 7.43
C PHE A 63 8.29 -2.12 8.28
N GLY A 64 8.25 -3.02 9.26
CA GLY A 64 7.16 -3.13 10.22
C GLY A 64 7.00 -1.86 11.06
N LEU A 65 8.08 -1.28 11.57
CA LEU A 65 8.05 0.00 12.29
C LEU A 65 7.58 1.16 11.40
N PHE A 66 7.97 1.17 10.13
CA PHE A 66 7.51 2.16 9.16
C PHE A 66 6.00 2.04 8.91
N LEU A 67 5.50 0.84 8.63
CA LEU A 67 4.06 0.60 8.47
C LEU A 67 3.28 0.94 9.74
N PHE A 68 3.79 0.56 10.91
CA PHE A 68 3.20 0.91 12.19
C PHE A 68 3.15 2.42 12.41
N GLY A 69 4.22 3.13 12.03
CA GLY A 69 4.27 4.59 12.03
C GLY A 69 3.20 5.22 11.13
N LEU A 70 2.95 4.66 9.95
CA LEU A 70 1.86 5.11 9.06
C LEU A 70 0.48 4.90 9.69
N VAL A 71 0.25 3.76 10.36
CA VAL A 71 -1.01 3.49 11.06
C VAL A 71 -1.22 4.46 12.22
N MET A 72 -0.20 4.68 13.06
CA MET A 72 -0.27 5.60 14.20
C MET A 72 -0.50 7.06 13.79
N ARG A 73 -0.02 7.47 12.61
CA ARG A 73 -0.24 8.82 12.06
C ARG A 73 -1.59 8.98 11.36
N GLY A 74 -2.37 7.91 11.22
CA GLY A 74 -3.60 7.92 10.41
C GLY A 74 -3.33 8.00 8.89
N GLU A 75 -2.08 7.84 8.47
CA GLU A 75 -1.64 7.95 7.07
C GLU A 75 -1.67 6.61 6.30
N GLY A 76 -2.05 5.51 6.94
CA GLY A 76 -2.13 4.19 6.29
C GLY A 76 -3.07 4.20 5.06
N GLY A 77 -4.23 4.84 5.17
CA GLY A 77 -5.17 5.00 4.06
C GLY A 77 -4.69 5.99 3.00
N SER A 78 -4.12 7.12 3.42
CA SER A 78 -3.63 8.16 2.51
C SER A 78 -2.37 7.73 1.73
N PHE A 79 -1.54 6.85 2.29
CA PHE A 79 -0.38 6.27 1.60
C PHE A 79 -0.80 5.33 0.47
N LEU A 80 -1.75 4.42 0.72
CA LEU A 80 -2.29 3.55 -0.34
C LEU A 80 -2.94 4.37 -1.44
N LYS A 81 -3.63 5.46 -1.09
CA LYS A 81 -4.15 6.43 -2.06
C LYS A 81 -3.04 7.12 -2.87
N LYS A 82 -1.91 7.51 -2.25
CA LYS A 82 -0.77 8.12 -2.95
C LYS A 82 -0.10 7.16 -3.94
N ILE A 83 -0.02 5.87 -3.62
CA ILE A 83 0.61 4.86 -4.49
C ILE A 83 -0.38 4.32 -5.54
N PHE A 84 -1.66 4.19 -5.18
CA PHE A 84 -2.71 3.60 -6.01
C PHE A 84 -3.97 4.48 -6.06
N PRO A 85 -3.88 5.70 -6.62
CA PRO A 85 -5.00 6.65 -6.58
C PRO A 85 -6.24 6.15 -7.34
N SER A 86 -6.02 5.39 -8.41
CA SER A 86 -7.09 4.76 -9.19
C SER A 86 -7.82 3.65 -8.43
N MET A 87 -7.15 2.94 -7.50
CA MET A 87 -7.78 1.87 -6.72
C MET A 87 -8.83 2.44 -5.77
N ALA A 88 -8.50 3.56 -5.12
CA ALA A 88 -9.39 4.29 -4.23
C ALA A 88 -10.69 4.73 -4.93
N LEU A 89 -10.52 5.35 -6.10
CA LEU A 89 -11.62 5.83 -6.93
C LEU A 89 -12.49 4.69 -7.46
N ASN A 90 -11.90 3.57 -7.87
CA ASN A 90 -12.66 2.40 -8.33
C ASN A 90 -13.53 1.81 -7.22
N SER A 91 -13.03 1.75 -5.98
CA SER A 91 -13.81 1.31 -4.83
C SER A 91 -14.96 2.27 -4.52
N LEU A 92 -14.75 3.57 -4.70
CA LEU A 92 -15.81 4.59 -4.57
C LEU A 92 -16.91 4.42 -5.63
N VAL A 93 -16.54 4.23 -6.90
CA VAL A 93 -17.50 3.93 -7.99
C VAL A 93 -18.36 2.73 -7.60
N HIS A 94 -17.74 1.62 -7.17
CA HIS A 94 -18.48 0.42 -6.77
C HIS A 94 -19.45 0.69 -5.61
N ALA A 95 -19.05 1.48 -4.61
CA ALA A 95 -19.94 1.81 -3.49
C ALA A 95 -21.14 2.67 -3.91
N VAL A 96 -20.94 3.63 -4.81
CA VAL A 96 -22.00 4.47 -5.38
C VAL A 96 -23.01 3.61 -6.15
N GLU A 97 -22.54 2.69 -7.00
CA GLU A 97 -23.45 1.81 -7.75
C GLU A 97 -24.23 0.85 -6.83
N VAL A 98 -23.56 0.25 -5.84
CA VAL A 98 -24.24 -0.63 -4.87
C VAL A 98 -25.29 0.14 -4.06
N TYR A 99 -25.03 1.40 -3.72
CA TYR A 99 -26.01 2.24 -3.04
C TYR A 99 -27.26 2.45 -3.91
N LYS A 100 -27.07 2.77 -5.20
CA LYS A 100 -28.18 2.90 -6.16
C LYS A 100 -28.97 1.60 -6.29
N ASP A 101 -28.29 0.46 -6.37
CA ASP A 101 -28.96 -0.84 -6.45
C ASP A 101 -29.83 -1.14 -5.21
N GLN A 102 -29.43 -0.64 -4.03
CA GLN A 102 -30.16 -0.87 -2.77
C GLN A 102 -31.28 0.14 -2.52
N HIS A 103 -31.09 1.41 -2.87
CA HIS A 103 -32.02 2.50 -2.53
C HIS A 103 -32.81 3.03 -3.73
N GLY A 104 -32.47 2.61 -4.96
CA GLY A 104 -33.10 3.02 -6.20
C GLY A 104 -32.56 4.33 -6.80
N GLU A 105 -31.83 5.13 -6.01
CA GLU A 105 -31.28 6.43 -6.41
C GLU A 105 -29.81 6.57 -6.01
N TYR A 106 -29.07 7.44 -6.69
CA TYR A 106 -27.71 7.76 -6.32
C TYR A 106 -27.67 8.56 -4.99
N PRO A 107 -26.61 8.39 -4.18
CA PRO A 107 -26.49 9.13 -2.92
C PRO A 107 -26.36 10.63 -3.18
N GLU A 108 -26.94 11.47 -2.32
CA GLU A 108 -26.82 12.94 -2.45
C GLU A 108 -25.38 13.45 -2.23
N SER A 109 -24.58 12.69 -1.49
CA SER A 109 -23.19 13.03 -1.17
C SER A 109 -22.37 11.77 -0.87
N LEU A 110 -21.04 11.86 -1.00
CA LEU A 110 -20.14 10.77 -0.60
C LEU A 110 -20.17 10.54 0.92
N GLU A 111 -20.47 11.58 1.70
CA GLU A 111 -20.65 11.50 3.14
C GLU A 111 -21.85 10.60 3.52
N ALA A 112 -22.92 10.58 2.73
CA ALA A 112 -24.05 9.67 2.95
C ALA A 112 -23.64 8.20 2.84
N LEU A 113 -22.70 7.87 1.94
CA LEU A 113 -22.12 6.52 1.84
C LEU A 113 -21.30 6.15 3.08
N MET A 114 -20.62 7.13 3.69
CA MET A 114 -19.81 6.89 4.89
C MET A 114 -20.66 6.57 6.12
N GLN A 115 -21.87 7.13 6.23
CA GLN A 115 -22.77 6.88 7.36
C GLN A 115 -23.37 5.46 7.34
N LEU A 116 -23.44 4.85 6.17
CA LEU A 116 -23.98 3.49 5.99
C LEU A 116 -22.89 2.43 5.99
N ALA A 117 -21.62 2.83 5.83
CA ALA A 117 -20.49 1.94 5.91
C ALA A 117 -20.17 1.59 7.38
N PRO A 118 -19.82 0.33 7.70
CA PRO A 118 -19.30 -0.01 9.02
C PRO A 118 -18.11 0.89 9.37
N GLU A 119 -18.04 1.43 10.60
CA GLU A 119 -17.01 2.40 11.03
C GLU A 119 -15.56 1.95 10.79
N ASN A 120 -15.32 0.65 10.59
CA ASN A 120 -14.01 0.05 10.36
C ASN A 120 -13.84 -0.59 8.96
N SER A 121 -14.69 -0.23 8.00
CA SER A 121 -14.56 -0.75 6.64
C SER A 121 -13.37 -0.09 5.91
N SER A 122 -12.73 -0.84 5.02
CA SER A 122 -11.67 -0.33 4.14
C SER A 122 -12.13 0.92 3.36
N PHE A 123 -13.44 1.01 3.10
CA PHE A 123 -14.12 2.14 2.48
C PHE A 123 -14.07 3.40 3.35
N THR A 124 -14.38 3.31 4.64
CA THR A 124 -14.28 4.45 5.59
C THR A 124 -12.85 4.99 5.66
N VAL A 125 -11.84 4.12 5.62
CA VAL A 125 -10.41 4.51 5.61
C VAL A 125 -10.00 5.23 4.32
N LEU A 126 -10.69 4.94 3.21
CA LEU A 126 -10.40 5.46 1.86
C LEU A 126 -11.09 6.79 1.55
N VAL A 127 -12.24 7.03 2.17
CA VAL A 127 -13.11 8.20 1.95
C VAL A 127 -13.03 9.21 3.08
N SER A 128 -12.56 8.81 4.27
CA SER A 128 -12.44 9.72 5.42
C SER A 128 -11.56 10.93 5.09
N LYS A 129 -12.14 12.12 5.31
CA LYS A 129 -11.43 13.41 5.32
C LYS A 129 -10.26 13.29 6.27
N GLY A 130 -9.06 13.22 5.71
CA GLY A 130 -7.78 13.33 6.41
C GLY A 130 -7.76 12.63 7.76
N GLY A 131 -7.41 11.35 7.78
CA GLY A 131 -7.18 10.62 9.02
C GLY A 131 -6.44 11.49 10.04
N VAL A 132 -7.05 11.73 11.20
CA VAL A 132 -6.66 12.46 12.44
C VAL A 132 -5.76 13.72 12.33
N LEU A 133 -4.84 13.84 11.37
CA LEU A 133 -3.90 14.95 11.18
C LEU A 133 -3.62 15.23 9.69
N GLY A 134 -4.65 15.67 8.94
CA GLY A 134 -4.44 16.56 7.78
C GLY A 134 -4.04 15.88 6.46
N GLY A 135 -5.05 15.59 5.65
CA GLY A 135 -4.92 15.28 4.23
C GLY A 135 -6.28 15.45 3.58
N SER A 136 -6.65 16.70 3.29
CA SER A 136 -7.91 17.06 2.62
C SER A 136 -7.89 16.61 1.17
N SER A 137 -8.17 15.32 0.92
CA SER A 137 -8.48 14.92 -0.44
C SER A 137 -9.95 15.20 -0.71
N GLN A 138 -10.21 16.24 -1.48
CA GLN A 138 -11.55 16.64 -1.86
C GLN A 138 -11.93 15.85 -3.12
N TYR A 139 -12.61 14.72 -2.95
CA TYR A 139 -13.26 14.06 -4.08
C TYR A 139 -14.37 14.99 -4.59
N TYR A 140 -14.46 15.14 -5.91
CA TYR A 140 -15.60 15.77 -6.54
C TYR A 140 -16.64 14.72 -6.88
N TYR A 141 -17.87 14.95 -6.45
CA TYR A 141 -19.01 14.09 -6.73
C TYR A 141 -20.22 14.95 -7.07
N GLU A 142 -20.85 14.66 -8.21
CA GLU A 142 -22.04 15.36 -8.66
C GLU A 142 -22.92 14.39 -9.46
N VAL A 143 -24.19 14.29 -9.08
CA VAL A 143 -25.20 13.53 -9.83
C VAL A 143 -25.68 14.39 -10.99
N VAL A 144 -25.62 13.85 -12.21
CA VAL A 144 -26.04 14.52 -13.44
C VAL A 144 -27.52 14.26 -13.71
N ASP A 145 -27.93 13.01 -13.59
CA ASP A 145 -29.31 12.55 -13.77
C ASP A 145 -29.54 11.22 -13.03
N ALA A 146 -30.70 10.57 -13.24
CA ALA A 146 -31.05 9.31 -12.58
C ALA A 146 -30.07 8.15 -12.87
N ASP A 147 -29.34 8.22 -13.99
CA ASP A 147 -28.46 7.18 -14.48
C ASP A 147 -26.98 7.59 -14.54
N HIS A 148 -26.65 8.85 -14.26
CA HIS A 148 -25.31 9.36 -14.45
C HIS A 148 -24.80 10.26 -13.33
N TYR A 149 -23.49 10.16 -13.07
CA TYR A 149 -22.77 11.02 -12.13
C TYR A 149 -21.30 11.22 -12.53
N TYR A 150 -20.70 12.28 -11.99
CA TYR A 150 -19.27 12.54 -12.03
C TYR A 150 -18.60 12.13 -10.71
N LEU A 151 -17.44 11.49 -10.82
CA LEU A 151 -16.58 11.18 -9.68
C LEU A 151 -15.11 11.29 -10.08
N LEU A 152 -14.36 12.15 -9.39
CA LEU A 152 -12.91 12.32 -9.59
C LEU A 152 -12.23 12.79 -8.30
N ASP A 153 -10.92 12.62 -8.24
CA ASP A 153 -10.06 13.23 -7.22
C ASP A 153 -9.53 14.57 -7.76
N MET A 154 -9.82 15.69 -7.07
CA MET A 154 -9.49 17.06 -7.52
C MET A 154 -7.99 17.42 -7.44
N GLY A 155 -7.12 16.42 -7.40
CA GLY A 155 -5.68 16.63 -7.40
C GLY A 155 -5.17 17.50 -6.25
N LYS A 156 -4.13 18.29 -6.54
CA LYS A 156 -3.49 19.20 -5.58
C LYS A 156 -4.11 20.59 -5.61
N ASP A 157 -4.66 21.00 -6.74
CA ASP A 157 -5.23 22.32 -6.92
C ASP A 157 -6.64 22.45 -6.31
N GLY A 158 -7.28 21.31 -5.99
CA GLY A 158 -8.59 21.23 -5.35
C GLY A 158 -9.72 21.70 -6.25
N LYS A 159 -9.50 21.76 -7.56
CA LYS A 159 -10.48 22.18 -8.56
C LYS A 159 -10.83 21.01 -9.46
N PRO A 160 -12.12 20.78 -9.74
CA PRO A 160 -12.52 19.70 -10.62
C PRO A 160 -12.29 20.08 -12.09
N PHE A 161 -12.07 19.07 -12.91
CA PHE A 161 -11.83 19.11 -14.35
C PHE A 161 -10.53 19.81 -14.76
N THR A 162 -9.46 19.61 -13.98
CA THR A 162 -8.12 20.14 -14.23
C THR A 162 -7.15 19.03 -14.66
N PHE A 163 -5.90 19.40 -14.97
CA PHE A 163 -4.91 18.45 -15.49
C PHE A 163 -4.35 17.52 -14.41
N ASP A 164 -4.38 17.93 -13.13
CA ASP A 164 -3.93 17.14 -11.99
C ASP A 164 -5.03 16.24 -11.39
N ASP A 165 -6.22 16.25 -11.97
CA ASP A 165 -7.30 15.35 -11.62
C ASP A 165 -6.96 13.89 -11.90
N ILE A 166 -7.44 13.03 -11.00
CA ILE A 166 -7.33 11.59 -11.16
C ILE A 166 -8.73 11.01 -11.37
N PHE A 167 -8.85 10.22 -12.45
CA PHE A 167 -10.09 9.57 -12.84
C PHE A 167 -10.10 8.09 -12.43
N PRO A 168 -11.29 7.51 -12.21
CA PRO A 168 -11.45 6.06 -12.08
C PRO A 168 -10.99 5.33 -13.36
N ASN A 169 -10.76 4.02 -13.24
CA ASN A 169 -10.32 3.18 -14.36
C ASN A 169 -11.32 3.26 -15.53
N GLU A 170 -10.82 3.59 -16.72
CA GLU A 170 -11.62 3.77 -17.92
C GLU A 170 -12.45 2.55 -18.31
N GLN A 171 -12.04 1.35 -17.90
CA GLN A 171 -12.81 0.13 -18.15
C GLN A 171 -14.18 0.15 -17.46
N LEU A 172 -14.32 0.83 -16.31
CA LEU A 172 -15.59 0.92 -15.58
C LEU A 172 -16.63 1.69 -16.41
N SER A 173 -16.26 2.85 -16.94
CA SER A 173 -17.12 3.63 -17.84
C SER A 173 -17.40 2.91 -19.18
N ARG A 174 -16.42 2.19 -19.75
CA ARG A 174 -16.59 1.51 -21.05
C ARG A 174 -17.49 0.28 -20.99
N GLN A 175 -17.63 -0.36 -19.83
CA GLN A 175 -18.49 -1.53 -19.68
C GLN A 175 -19.98 -1.18 -19.61
N GLY A 176 -20.35 0.11 -19.50
CA GLY A 176 -21.74 0.56 -19.46
C GLY A 176 -22.55 0.00 -18.29
N ARG A 177 -21.86 -0.51 -17.26
CA ARG A 177 -22.45 -1.11 -16.05
C ARG A 177 -22.49 -0.14 -14.87
N THR A 178 -22.00 1.08 -15.07
CA THR A 178 -21.89 2.12 -14.05
C THR A 178 -22.40 3.43 -14.64
N GLY A 179 -23.02 4.28 -13.84
CA GLY A 179 -23.43 5.63 -14.23
C GLY A 179 -22.28 6.63 -14.36
N LEU A 180 -21.05 6.19 -14.10
CA LEU A 180 -19.86 7.04 -14.14
C LEU A 180 -19.63 7.68 -15.53
N MET A 181 -19.81 9.00 -15.59
CA MET A 181 -19.43 9.83 -16.73
C MET A 181 -18.01 10.38 -16.57
N LYS A 182 -17.30 10.44 -17.70
CA LYS A 182 -16.06 11.21 -17.83
C LYS A 182 -16.38 12.43 -18.67
N LYS A 183 -16.19 13.63 -18.12
CA LYS A 183 -16.29 14.85 -18.92
C LYS A 183 -15.11 14.83 -19.89
N ASN A 184 -15.39 14.65 -21.18
CA ASN A 184 -14.35 14.85 -22.19
C ASN A 184 -13.97 16.32 -22.15
N ASN A 185 -12.71 16.61 -21.83
CA ASN A 185 -12.12 17.92 -22.06
C ASN A 185 -12.03 18.10 -23.60
N LEU A 186 -13.15 18.48 -24.22
CA LEU A 186 -13.19 19.04 -25.56
C LEU A 186 -13.11 20.56 -25.39
N ASN A 187 -11.88 21.06 -25.38
CA ASN A 187 -11.42 22.18 -26.19
C ASN A 187 -9.91 22.35 -26.01
#